data_AF-A0A7S4WHF2-F1
#
_entry.id   AF-A0A7S4WHF2-F1
#
_cell.length_a   1.000
_cell.length_b   1.000
_cell.length_c   1.000
_cell.angle_alpha   90.00
_cell.angle_beta   90.00
_cell.angle_gamma   90.00
#
_symmetry.space_group_name_H-M   'P 1'
#
loop_
_entity.id
_entity.type
_entity.pdbx_description
1 polymer ?
#
loop_
_entity_poly.entity_id
_entity_poly.type
_entity_poly.pdbx_seq_one_letter_code
_entity_poly.pdbx_strand_id
1 'polypeptide(L)'
;MMNRSLLLLLVVSSSSLTTALVPNTHPANTNRLAQVSSSTMPLFMTPNEQNNDEKAASITSLPSRRAFISTTFASIALATTATQPAFATLMDMSVEGTSTFKPGQKLSVSDSKKRFSLARGEIQYLLDNYSSISKEGGDSVRRYLGTVGVNSNMYGISKVLKDLRDESEDVVEYQETLDEFNAYLFQAEGAAYQSLFVEHSSAKGTPESFLATAKKDVVSMQKFMDQLAVQLSL
;
A
#
# COMPACT_ATOMS: atom_id res chain seq x y z
N MET A 1 22.84 -41.34 34.25
CA MET A 1 22.05 -41.41 35.49
C MET A 1 20.67 -40.85 35.17
N MET A 2 19.67 -41.74 35.19
CA MET A 2 18.26 -41.43 34.98
C MET A 2 17.70 -40.71 36.20
N ASN A 3 16.76 -39.79 36.00
CA ASN A 3 15.64 -39.71 36.92
C ASN A 3 14.33 -39.40 36.18
N ARG A 4 13.38 -40.33 36.38
CA ARG A 4 12.00 -40.36 35.92
C ARG A 4 11.10 -39.87 37.06
N SER A 5 9.96 -39.24 36.72
CA SER A 5 8.67 -39.13 37.47
C SER A 5 8.11 -37.73 37.21
N LEU A 6 7.05 -37.47 36.43
CA LEU A 6 5.74 -38.11 36.24
C LEU A 6 4.78 -37.86 37.42
N LEU A 7 3.98 -36.79 37.33
CA LEU A 7 2.63 -36.64 37.89
C LEU A 7 2.00 -35.36 37.28
N LEU A 8 1.14 -35.44 36.26
CA LEU A 8 -0.32 -35.64 36.31
C LEU A 8 -1.07 -34.54 37.09
N LEU A 9 -1.69 -33.58 36.37
CA LEU A 9 -3.03 -33.11 36.74
C LEU A 9 -3.79 -32.62 35.49
N LEU A 10 -4.76 -33.45 35.13
CA LEU A 10 -5.87 -33.17 34.21
C LEU A 10 -6.89 -32.30 34.96
N VAL A 11 -7.27 -31.14 34.42
CA VAL A 11 -8.58 -30.54 34.69
C VAL A 11 -9.22 -30.17 33.37
N VAL A 12 -10.19 -31.01 33.01
CA VAL A 12 -11.24 -30.74 32.04
C VAL A 12 -12.18 -29.73 32.68
N SER A 13 -12.48 -28.61 31.99
CA SER A 13 -13.72 -27.88 32.24
C SER A 13 -14.37 -27.51 30.91
N SER A 14 -15.37 -28.31 30.58
CA SER A 14 -16.39 -28.10 29.56
C SER A 14 -17.32 -26.93 29.94
N SER A 15 -18.20 -26.54 29.00
CA SER A 15 -19.41 -25.70 29.12
C SER A 15 -19.21 -24.25 28.62
N SER A 16 -19.95 -23.68 27.67
CA SER A 16 -21.18 -24.09 26.99
C SER A 16 -21.33 -23.33 25.67
N LEU A 17 -21.91 -23.99 24.66
CA LEU A 17 -22.56 -23.34 23.53
C LEU A 17 -23.67 -22.41 24.03
N THR A 18 -23.78 -21.22 23.45
CA THR A 18 -25.04 -20.47 23.42
C THR A 18 -25.28 -20.00 22.01
N THR A 19 -26.11 -20.78 21.31
CA THR A 19 -26.76 -20.44 20.05
C THR A 19 -27.87 -19.44 20.33
N ALA A 20 -27.76 -18.22 19.83
CA ALA A 20 -28.88 -17.29 19.74
C ALA A 20 -29.35 -17.23 18.28
N LEU A 21 -30.46 -17.92 18.01
CA LEU A 21 -31.27 -17.70 16.80
C LEU A 21 -31.82 -16.27 16.84
N VAL A 22 -31.49 -15.47 15.83
CA VAL A 22 -32.24 -14.25 15.52
C VAL A 22 -33.26 -14.59 14.43
N PRO A 23 -34.56 -14.36 14.64
CA PRO A 23 -35.59 -14.64 13.65
C PRO A 23 -35.57 -13.62 12.51
N ASN A 24 -35.63 -14.19 11.31
CA ASN A 24 -35.88 -13.56 10.03
C ASN A 24 -37.34 -13.09 9.96
N THR A 25 -37.57 -11.79 9.77
CA THR A 25 -38.90 -11.26 9.39
C THR A 25 -38.77 -10.31 8.21
N HIS A 26 -38.97 -10.87 7.03
CA HIS A 26 -39.40 -10.15 5.84
C HIS A 26 -40.86 -9.72 6.01
N PRO A 27 -41.22 -8.49 5.61
CA PRO A 27 -42.49 -8.30 4.91
C PRO A 27 -42.25 -7.85 3.48
N ALA A 28 -42.98 -8.49 2.58
CA ALA A 28 -43.22 -8.06 1.21
C ALA A 28 -43.99 -6.72 1.20
N ASN A 29 -43.66 -5.83 0.28
CA ASN A 29 -44.65 -4.88 -0.24
C ASN A 29 -44.46 -4.61 -1.73
N THR A 30 -45.31 -5.30 -2.48
CA THR A 30 -46.02 -4.96 -3.72
C THR A 30 -45.89 -3.56 -4.34
N ASN A 31 -45.75 -3.61 -5.67
CA ASN A 31 -46.38 -2.75 -6.68
C ASN A 31 -46.03 -1.26 -6.75
N ARG A 32 -45.30 -0.89 -7.83
CA ARG A 32 -45.87 0.06 -8.80
C ARG A 32 -45.33 -0.12 -10.21
N LEU A 33 -46.24 -0.52 -11.09
CA LEU A 33 -46.18 -0.43 -12.55
C LEU A 33 -46.30 1.02 -13.04
N ALA A 34 -45.91 1.20 -14.29
CA ALA A 34 -45.99 2.38 -15.17
C ALA A 34 -44.80 3.36 -15.02
N GLN A 35 -44.09 3.76 -16.08
CA GLN A 35 -44.60 4.07 -17.41
C GLN A 35 -43.53 3.87 -18.49
N VAL A 36 -43.99 3.29 -19.60
CA VAL A 36 -43.40 3.32 -20.93
C VAL A 36 -43.34 4.78 -21.41
N SER A 37 -42.19 5.22 -21.89
CA SER A 37 -42.17 6.22 -22.97
C SER A 37 -40.95 5.98 -23.86
N SER A 38 -41.25 5.36 -24.99
CA SER A 38 -40.45 5.29 -26.19
C SER A 38 -40.19 6.70 -26.75
N SER A 39 -38.94 7.06 -26.96
CA SER A 39 -38.60 8.06 -27.98
C SER A 39 -37.52 7.50 -28.89
N THR A 40 -37.93 7.39 -30.14
CA THR A 40 -37.30 6.78 -31.29
C THR A 40 -36.47 7.84 -32.02
N MET A 41 -35.17 7.57 -32.18
CA MET A 41 -34.29 7.94 -33.34
C MET A 41 -33.98 9.44 -33.58
N PRO A 42 -32.91 9.83 -34.31
CA PRO A 42 -32.14 9.02 -35.25
C PRO A 42 -30.59 9.06 -35.16
N LEU A 43 -30.06 7.94 -35.65
CA LEU A 43 -28.83 7.75 -36.40
C LEU A 43 -28.44 8.97 -37.27
N PHE A 44 -27.29 9.58 -36.99
CA PHE A 44 -26.54 10.31 -38.01
C PHE A 44 -25.08 9.85 -37.99
N MET A 45 -24.68 9.34 -39.14
CA MET A 45 -23.38 8.81 -39.50
C MET A 45 -22.66 9.93 -40.25
N THR A 46 -21.42 10.24 -39.91
CA THR A 46 -20.29 10.24 -40.86
C THR A 46 -18.95 10.45 -40.15
N PRO A 47 -17.89 9.77 -40.63
CA PRO A 47 -16.52 9.98 -40.21
C PRO A 47 -15.92 11.19 -40.93
N ASN A 48 -15.01 11.92 -40.29
CA ASN A 48 -14.15 12.88 -40.99
C ASN A 48 -12.71 12.35 -40.97
N GLU A 49 -12.32 11.79 -42.11
CA GLU A 49 -10.97 11.45 -42.49
C GLU A 49 -10.42 12.66 -43.27
N GLN A 50 -9.46 13.38 -42.70
CA GLN A 50 -8.56 14.21 -43.50
C GLN A 50 -7.11 13.96 -43.07
N ASN A 51 -6.48 13.23 -43.97
CA ASN A 51 -5.07 13.05 -44.20
C ASN A 51 -4.27 14.36 -44.35
N ASN A 52 -2.96 14.17 -44.25
CA ASN A 52 -1.86 14.85 -44.93
C ASN A 52 -1.07 15.95 -44.18
N ASP A 53 0.15 15.52 -43.88
CA ASP A 53 1.41 16.05 -44.42
C ASP A 53 2.08 17.27 -43.78
N GLU A 54 3.35 17.02 -43.48
CA GLU A 54 4.51 17.89 -43.62
C GLU A 54 4.45 19.29 -42.97
N LYS A 55 5.42 19.56 -42.10
CA LYS A 55 6.69 20.20 -42.54
C LYS A 55 7.40 20.86 -41.35
N ALA A 56 8.71 20.64 -41.33
CA ALA A 56 9.67 21.26 -40.45
C ALA A 56 9.65 22.80 -40.49
N ALA A 57 9.76 23.43 -39.31
CA ALA A 57 10.51 24.65 -39.03
C ALA A 57 10.25 25.03 -37.55
N SER A 58 11.25 25.03 -36.68
CA SER A 58 12.24 26.10 -36.52
C SER A 58 11.71 27.28 -35.70
N ILE A 59 12.19 27.33 -34.45
CA ILE A 59 12.50 28.52 -33.64
C ILE A 59 11.30 29.37 -33.19
N THR A 60 11.06 29.40 -31.88
CA THR A 60 11.04 30.67 -31.12
C THR A 60 11.11 30.43 -29.61
N SER A 61 12.21 30.94 -29.06
CA SER A 61 12.52 31.27 -27.66
C SER A 61 11.40 31.16 -26.62
N LEU A 62 11.59 30.27 -25.64
CA LEU A 62 10.95 30.36 -24.33
C LEU A 62 11.58 31.50 -23.53
N PRO A 63 10.81 32.47 -23.01
CA PRO A 63 11.35 33.46 -22.08
C PRO A 63 11.67 32.80 -20.73
N SER A 64 12.96 32.74 -20.45
CA SER A 64 13.55 32.49 -19.14
C SER A 64 13.03 33.53 -18.13
N ARG A 65 12.18 33.10 -17.18
CA ARG A 65 11.83 33.88 -15.99
C ARG A 65 12.50 33.26 -14.77
N ARG A 66 13.82 33.46 -14.68
CA ARG A 66 14.50 33.55 -13.39
C ARG A 66 14.13 34.88 -12.76
N ALA A 67 13.27 34.86 -11.74
CA ALA A 67 13.12 35.96 -10.80
C ALA A 67 13.45 35.44 -9.40
N PHE A 68 14.65 35.82 -8.98
CA PHE A 68 15.21 35.72 -7.64
C PHE A 68 14.32 36.55 -6.70
N ILE A 69 13.69 35.93 -5.70
CA ILE A 69 13.19 36.68 -4.53
C ILE A 69 13.85 36.06 -3.31
N SER A 70 14.86 36.80 -2.85
CA SER A 70 15.49 36.67 -1.55
C SER A 70 14.46 37.16 -0.51
N THR A 71 13.96 36.25 0.33
CA THR A 71 13.14 36.61 1.48
C THR A 71 13.90 36.25 2.73
N THR A 72 14.20 37.29 3.50
CA THR A 72 14.87 37.31 4.79
C THR A 72 14.09 36.53 5.85
N PHE A 73 14.78 35.62 6.55
CA PHE A 73 14.25 34.97 7.75
C PHE A 73 14.40 35.92 8.96
N ALA A 74 13.27 36.28 9.57
CA ALA A 74 13.23 36.86 10.92
C ALA A 74 13.02 35.73 11.93
N SER A 75 14.00 35.55 12.82
CA SER A 75 14.00 34.52 13.86
C SER A 75 13.16 34.97 15.05
N ILE A 76 12.02 34.31 15.29
CA ILE A 76 11.30 34.39 16.57
C ILE A 76 11.56 33.09 17.31
N ALA A 77 12.43 33.15 18.32
CA ALA A 77 12.64 32.07 19.27
C ALA A 77 11.46 32.06 20.25
N LEU A 78 10.60 31.04 20.14
CA LEU A 78 9.64 30.71 21.18
C LEU A 78 10.02 29.36 21.78
N ALA A 79 10.49 29.41 23.02
CA ALA A 79 10.80 28.25 23.82
C ALA A 79 9.49 27.58 24.26
N THR A 80 9.22 26.41 23.71
CA THR A 80 8.21 25.48 24.25
C THR A 80 8.92 24.22 24.73
N THR A 81 8.48 23.80 25.90
CA THR A 81 9.00 22.71 26.72
C THR A 81 9.09 21.39 25.96
N ALA A 82 10.24 20.74 26.07
CA ALA A 82 10.53 19.42 25.55
C ALA A 82 9.65 18.35 26.22
N THR A 83 8.52 18.00 25.61
CA THR A 83 7.97 16.65 25.69
C THR A 83 8.77 15.77 24.75
N GLN A 84 9.46 14.79 25.32
CA GLN A 84 10.27 13.84 24.58
C GLN A 84 9.43 13.17 23.49
N PRO A 85 9.90 13.07 22.24
CA PRO A 85 9.32 12.12 21.32
C PRO A 85 9.55 10.74 21.94
N ALA A 86 8.47 10.01 22.19
CA ALA A 86 8.55 8.59 22.38
C ALA A 86 9.22 8.04 21.12
N PHE A 87 10.50 7.71 21.23
CA PHE A 87 11.17 6.86 20.28
C PHE A 87 10.39 5.55 20.30
N ALA A 88 9.45 5.42 19.37
CA ALA A 88 8.88 4.13 19.03
C ALA A 88 10.07 3.21 18.80
N THR A 89 10.14 2.17 19.63
CA THR A 89 11.09 1.07 19.55
C THR A 89 11.05 0.53 18.13
N LEU A 90 11.88 1.12 17.27
CA LEU A 90 12.16 0.66 15.94
C LEU A 90 12.83 -0.68 16.18
N MET A 91 12.09 -1.76 15.96
CA MET A 91 12.59 -3.12 16.09
C MET A 91 13.93 -3.17 15.37
N ASP A 92 15.01 -3.26 16.15
CA ASP A 92 16.33 -3.63 15.70
C ASP A 92 16.27 -5.11 15.34
N MET A 93 15.54 -5.41 14.26
CA MET A 93 15.73 -6.63 13.51
C MET A 93 17.01 -6.43 12.71
N SER A 94 18.12 -6.38 13.44
CA SER A 94 19.44 -6.73 12.93
C SER A 94 19.40 -8.21 12.54
N VAL A 95 18.75 -8.49 11.40
CA VAL A 95 18.99 -9.71 10.66
C VAL A 95 20.41 -9.60 10.16
N GLU A 96 21.35 -10.15 10.93
CA GLU A 96 22.73 -10.32 10.50
C GLU A 96 22.72 -10.97 9.10
N GLY A 97 23.17 -10.20 8.10
CA GLY A 97 23.36 -10.70 6.74
C GLY A 97 22.34 -10.26 5.68
N THR A 98 21.51 -9.24 5.89
CA THR A 98 20.82 -8.57 4.78
C THR A 98 21.58 -7.32 4.35
N SER A 99 22.20 -7.34 3.17
CA SER A 99 22.79 -6.14 2.60
C SER A 99 21.69 -5.09 2.43
N THR A 100 21.76 -4.00 3.18
CA THR A 100 20.86 -2.85 3.03
C THR A 100 20.93 -2.42 1.57
N PHE A 101 19.79 -2.37 0.89
CA PHE A 101 19.74 -2.03 -0.53
C PHE A 101 20.44 -0.68 -0.76
N LYS A 102 21.53 -0.73 -1.52
CA LYS A 102 22.21 0.47 -2.00
C LYS A 102 21.61 0.83 -3.36
N PRO A 103 21.01 2.03 -3.51
CA PRO A 103 20.55 2.50 -4.81
C PRO A 103 21.67 2.35 -5.85
N GLY A 104 21.41 1.58 -6.90
CA GLY A 104 22.37 1.31 -7.98
C GLY A 104 23.04 -0.07 -7.95
N GLN A 105 22.96 -0.82 -6.86
CA GLN A 105 23.50 -2.19 -6.82
C GLN A 105 22.42 -3.20 -7.23
N LYS A 106 22.77 -4.13 -8.14
CA LYS A 106 21.94 -5.30 -8.45
C LYS A 106 22.20 -6.37 -7.39
N LEU A 107 21.14 -6.88 -6.75
CA LEU A 107 21.25 -7.99 -5.81
C LEU A 107 21.38 -9.31 -6.60
N SER A 108 21.99 -10.31 -5.98
CA SER A 108 21.94 -11.68 -6.51
C SER A 108 20.49 -12.18 -6.49
N VAL A 109 20.16 -13.16 -7.35
CA VAL A 109 18.81 -13.74 -7.40
C VAL A 109 18.39 -14.30 -6.03
N SER A 110 19.30 -15.03 -5.35
CA SER A 110 19.04 -15.59 -4.02
C SER A 110 18.78 -14.50 -2.98
N ASP A 111 19.57 -13.41 -2.99
CA ASP A 111 19.39 -12.31 -2.06
C ASP A 111 18.10 -11.54 -2.34
N SER A 112 17.73 -11.37 -3.61
CA SER A 112 16.47 -10.76 -4.03
C SER A 112 15.26 -11.58 -3.55
N LYS A 113 15.29 -12.90 -3.72
CA LYS A 113 14.23 -13.81 -3.22
C LYS A 113 14.13 -13.79 -1.69
N LYS A 114 15.27 -13.81 -0.99
CA LYS A 114 15.32 -13.68 0.48
C LYS A 114 14.72 -12.36 0.94
N ARG A 115 15.11 -11.25 0.31
CA ARG A 115 14.60 -9.92 0.62
C ARG A 115 13.10 -9.82 0.38
N PHE A 116 12.61 -10.36 -0.74
CA PHE A 116 11.18 -10.39 -1.03
C PHE A 116 10.40 -11.16 0.05
N SER A 117 10.93 -12.29 0.51
CA SER A 117 10.33 -13.07 1.60
C SER A 117 10.27 -12.28 2.92
N LEU A 118 11.32 -11.53 3.25
CA LEU A 118 11.32 -10.64 4.42
C LEU A 118 10.33 -9.48 4.27
N ALA A 119 10.25 -8.88 3.07
CA ALA A 119 9.29 -7.83 2.76
C ALA A 119 7.84 -8.32 2.92
N ARG A 120 7.52 -9.56 2.50
CA ARG A 120 6.22 -10.20 2.77
C ARG A 120 5.93 -10.28 4.28
N GLY A 121 6.93 -10.67 5.07
CA GLY A 121 6.82 -10.68 6.53
C GLY A 121 6.56 -9.31 7.15
N GLU A 122 7.20 -8.25 6.64
CA GLU A 122 6.93 -6.87 7.09
C GLU A 122 5.51 -6.41 6.78
N ILE A 123 4.95 -6.78 5.62
CA ILE A 123 3.56 -6.46 5.25
C ILE A 123 2.56 -7.24 6.10
N GLN A 124 2.82 -8.52 6.37
CA GLN A 124 2.00 -9.29 7.31
C GLN A 124 2.03 -8.65 8.70
N TYR A 125 3.21 -8.27 9.20
CA TYR A 125 3.34 -7.59 10.49
C TYR A 125 2.57 -6.26 10.52
N LEU A 126 2.65 -5.47 9.44
CA LEU A 126 1.89 -4.23 9.30
C LEU A 126 0.38 -4.50 9.40
N LEU A 127 -0.13 -5.55 8.75
CA LEU A 127 -1.55 -5.89 8.77
C LEU A 127 -2.02 -6.37 10.14
N ASP A 128 -1.22 -7.21 10.81
CA ASP A 128 -1.51 -7.76 12.14
C ASP A 128 -1.55 -6.65 13.20
N ASN A 129 -0.66 -5.66 13.06
CA ASN A 129 -0.50 -4.56 14.02
C ASN A 129 -1.07 -3.22 13.51
N TYR A 130 -1.88 -3.26 12.44
CA TYR A 130 -2.27 -2.06 11.69
C TYR A 130 -2.94 -1.03 12.59
N SER A 131 -3.84 -1.47 13.49
CA SER A 131 -4.59 -0.60 14.39
C SER A 131 -3.71 0.12 15.42
N SER A 132 -2.55 -0.43 15.76
CA SER A 132 -1.58 0.22 16.63
C SER A 132 -0.71 1.18 15.84
N ILE A 133 -0.18 0.73 14.69
CA ILE A 133 0.71 1.50 13.83
C ILE A 133 0.01 2.74 13.27
N SER A 134 -1.25 2.61 12.83
CA SER A 134 -2.00 3.71 12.20
C SER A 134 -2.33 4.84 13.17
N LYS A 135 -2.33 4.61 14.48
CA LYS A 135 -2.56 5.65 15.51
C LYS A 135 -1.41 6.64 15.60
N GLU A 136 -0.21 6.24 15.20
CA GLU A 136 0.95 7.12 15.10
C GLU A 136 0.87 8.02 13.84
N GLY A 137 -0.13 7.81 12.99
CA GLY A 137 -0.39 8.58 11.78
C GLY A 137 0.07 7.89 10.49
N GLY A 138 -0.16 8.56 9.36
CA GLY A 138 0.15 8.06 8.03
C GLY A 138 1.64 7.78 7.78
N ASP A 139 2.55 8.50 8.43
CA ASP A 139 3.99 8.33 8.24
C ASP A 139 4.47 6.97 8.78
N SER A 140 3.91 6.50 9.89
CA SER A 140 4.21 5.19 10.44
C SER A 140 3.80 4.08 9.46
N VAL A 141 2.62 4.17 8.82
CA VAL A 141 2.21 3.23 7.77
C VAL A 141 3.18 3.29 6.57
N ARG A 142 3.53 4.48 6.09
CA ARG A 142 4.45 4.69 4.96
C ARG A 142 5.85 4.14 5.19
N ARG A 143 6.29 4.08 6.45
CA ARG A 143 7.57 3.46 6.83
C ARG A 143 7.59 1.96 6.57
N TYR A 144 6.49 1.25 6.87
CA TYR A 144 6.34 -0.18 6.57
C TYR A 144 6.10 -0.44 5.08
N LEU A 145 5.48 0.50 4.35
CA LEU A 145 5.40 0.44 2.89
C LEU A 145 6.74 0.69 2.19
N GLY A 146 7.79 1.04 2.94
CA GLY A 146 9.13 1.28 2.41
C GLY A 146 9.26 2.57 1.59
N THR A 147 8.33 3.52 1.75
CA THR A 147 8.39 4.82 1.05
C THR A 147 8.97 5.93 1.93
N VAL A 148 9.03 5.71 3.23
CA VAL A 148 9.70 6.57 4.22
C VAL A 148 10.81 5.81 4.92
N GLY A 149 12.02 6.36 4.88
CA GLY A 149 13.21 5.70 5.40
C GLY A 149 13.78 4.65 4.44
N VAL A 150 14.93 4.08 4.81
CA VAL A 150 15.70 3.14 3.97
C VAL A 150 15.94 1.78 4.62
N ASN A 151 15.46 1.61 5.86
CA ASN A 151 15.75 0.43 6.68
C ASN A 151 14.75 -0.72 6.49
N SER A 152 13.60 -0.47 5.86
CA SER A 152 12.59 -1.49 5.60
C SER A 152 12.98 -2.36 4.40
N ASN A 153 12.65 -3.65 4.47
CA ASN A 153 12.83 -4.56 3.34
C ASN A 153 11.94 -4.19 2.14
N MET A 154 10.83 -3.48 2.37
CA MET A 154 9.98 -2.90 1.32
C MET A 154 10.63 -1.75 0.54
N TYR A 155 11.72 -1.14 1.03
CA TYR A 155 12.35 0.00 0.37
C TYR A 155 12.85 -0.34 -1.05
N GLY A 156 12.22 0.22 -2.09
CA GLY A 156 12.59 -0.10 -3.47
C GLY A 156 12.27 -1.54 -3.90
N ILE A 157 11.30 -2.19 -3.24
CA ILE A 157 10.88 -3.56 -3.53
C ILE A 157 10.45 -3.76 -4.99
N SER A 158 9.81 -2.76 -5.61
CA SER A 158 9.43 -2.82 -7.03
C SER A 158 10.62 -3.05 -7.96
N LYS A 159 11.82 -2.59 -7.60
CA LYS A 159 13.03 -2.86 -8.37
C LYS A 159 13.49 -4.31 -8.19
N VAL A 160 13.47 -4.81 -6.96
CA VAL A 160 13.82 -6.20 -6.63
C VAL A 160 12.92 -7.17 -7.40
N LEU A 161 11.61 -6.90 -7.41
CA LEU A 161 10.64 -7.72 -8.13
C LEU A 161 10.83 -7.67 -9.65
N LYS A 162 11.21 -6.52 -10.21
CA LYS A 162 11.59 -6.40 -11.63
C LYS A 162 12.82 -7.24 -11.96
N ASP A 163 13.82 -7.25 -11.07
CA ASP A 163 15.04 -8.06 -11.25
C ASP A 163 14.76 -9.58 -11.14
N LEU A 164 13.68 -9.98 -10.46
CA LEU A 164 13.25 -11.37 -10.31
C LEU A 164 12.34 -11.86 -11.45
N ARG A 165 11.92 -10.99 -12.36
CA ARG A 165 10.99 -11.33 -13.45
C ARG A 165 11.51 -12.49 -14.31
N ASP A 166 12.81 -12.51 -14.60
CA ASP A 166 13.39 -13.53 -15.48
C ASP A 166 13.48 -14.93 -14.81
N GLU A 167 13.10 -15.03 -13.53
CA GLU A 167 13.05 -16.28 -12.76
C GLU A 167 11.65 -16.92 -12.74
N SER A 168 10.62 -16.24 -13.26
CA SER A 168 9.27 -16.83 -13.36
C SER A 168 9.15 -17.72 -14.59
N GLU A 169 8.34 -18.77 -14.49
CA GLU A 169 8.04 -19.64 -15.64
C GLU A 169 7.18 -18.91 -16.69
N ASP A 170 6.23 -18.10 -16.21
CA ASP A 170 5.41 -17.21 -17.04
C ASP A 170 5.79 -15.75 -16.75
N VAL A 171 6.51 -15.13 -17.68
CA VAL A 171 6.98 -13.74 -17.57
C VAL A 171 5.82 -12.74 -17.76
N VAL A 172 4.81 -13.09 -18.56
CA VAL A 172 3.69 -12.19 -18.86
C VAL A 172 2.77 -12.12 -17.64
N GLU A 173 2.36 -13.28 -17.11
CA GLU A 173 1.52 -13.35 -15.91
C GLU A 173 2.22 -12.71 -14.70
N TYR A 174 3.53 -12.93 -14.55
CA TYR A 174 4.31 -12.29 -13.50
C TYR A 174 4.33 -10.77 -13.63
N GLN A 175 4.51 -10.25 -14.85
CA GLN A 175 4.53 -8.81 -15.08
C GLN A 175 3.16 -8.18 -14.79
N GLU A 176 2.06 -8.81 -15.19
CA GLU A 176 0.70 -8.36 -14.85
C GLU A 176 0.47 -8.35 -13.34
N THR A 177 0.87 -9.41 -12.65
CA THR A 177 0.78 -9.52 -11.18
C THR A 177 1.61 -8.45 -10.48
N LEU A 178 2.81 -8.15 -11.01
CA LEU A 178 3.69 -7.09 -10.51
C LEU A 178 3.10 -5.69 -10.72
N ASP A 179 2.43 -5.45 -11.84
CA ASP A 179 1.79 -4.17 -12.13
C ASP A 179 0.60 -3.92 -11.20
N GLU A 180 -0.20 -4.95 -10.94
CA GLU A 180 -1.27 -4.91 -9.92
C GLU A 180 -0.70 -4.65 -8.51
N PHE A 181 0.36 -5.39 -8.11
CA PHE A 181 1.06 -5.12 -6.85
C PHE A 181 1.50 -3.66 -6.73
N ASN A 182 2.12 -3.10 -7.77
CA ASN A 182 2.57 -1.71 -7.77
C ASN A 182 1.40 -0.73 -7.69
N ALA A 183 0.30 -1.00 -8.39
CA ALA A 183 -0.90 -0.18 -8.33
C ALA A 183 -1.43 -0.05 -6.90
N TYR A 184 -1.59 -1.18 -6.19
CA TYR A 184 -2.05 -1.16 -4.79
C TYR A 184 -1.01 -0.56 -3.84
N LEU A 185 0.29 -0.76 -4.06
CA LEU A 185 1.34 -0.10 -3.27
C LEU A 185 1.23 1.43 -3.38
N PHE A 186 1.04 1.97 -4.58
CA PHE A 186 0.89 3.42 -4.79
C PHE A 186 -0.43 3.95 -4.23
N GLN A 187 -1.52 3.20 -4.32
CA GLN A 187 -2.80 3.58 -3.72
C GLN A 187 -2.71 3.62 -2.19
N ALA A 188 -2.14 2.58 -1.58
CA ALA A 188 -1.93 2.50 -0.14
C ALA A 188 -1.04 3.65 0.37
N GLU A 189 0.07 3.93 -0.33
CA GLU A 189 0.97 5.03 0.01
C GLU A 189 0.27 6.38 -0.12
N GLY A 190 -0.45 6.61 -1.23
CA GLY A 190 -1.15 7.86 -1.48
C GLY A 190 -2.24 8.12 -0.44
N ALA A 191 -3.01 7.09 -0.05
CA ALA A 191 -4.01 7.20 1.01
C ALA A 191 -3.36 7.47 2.37
N ALA A 192 -2.28 6.76 2.73
CA ALA A 192 -1.54 7.01 3.96
C ALA A 192 -0.94 8.43 3.99
N TYR A 193 -0.41 8.92 2.86
CA TYR A 193 0.10 10.28 2.73
C TYR A 193 -1.00 11.32 2.89
N GLN A 194 -2.16 11.14 2.25
CA GLN A 194 -3.29 12.07 2.37
C GLN A 194 -3.82 12.19 3.80
N SER A 195 -3.74 11.11 4.59
CA SER A 195 -4.15 11.13 6.00
C SER A 195 -3.38 12.16 6.85
N LEU A 196 -2.18 12.56 6.44
CA LEU A 196 -1.34 13.53 7.15
C LEU A 196 -1.80 14.98 6.99
N PHE A 197 -2.61 15.29 5.98
CA PHE A 197 -2.95 16.68 5.61
C PHE A 197 -4.44 16.97 5.63
N VAL A 198 -5.29 15.94 5.70
CA VAL A 198 -6.74 16.11 5.62
C VAL A 198 -7.30 16.97 6.76
N GLU A 199 -6.73 16.92 7.98
CA GLU A 199 -7.20 17.74 9.10
C GLU A 199 -7.02 19.26 8.89
N HIS A 200 -6.09 19.64 8.03
CA HIS A 200 -5.78 21.04 7.72
C HIS A 200 -6.31 21.46 6.34
N SER A 201 -7.08 20.59 5.70
CA SER A 201 -7.64 20.77 4.36
C SER A 201 -9.16 20.97 4.44
N SER A 202 -9.73 21.65 3.44
CA SER A 202 -11.18 21.70 3.23
C SER A 202 -11.74 20.42 2.56
N ALA A 203 -10.88 19.41 2.33
CA ALA A 203 -11.25 18.15 1.73
C ALA A 203 -12.27 17.37 2.56
N LYS A 204 -13.20 16.69 1.88
CA LYS A 204 -14.13 15.77 2.53
C LYS A 204 -13.40 14.48 2.92
N GLY A 205 -13.09 14.31 4.20
CA GLY A 205 -12.52 13.07 4.76
C GLY A 205 -11.99 13.28 6.17
N THR A 206 -11.64 12.17 6.84
CA THR A 206 -10.88 12.17 8.10
C THR A 206 -9.61 11.34 7.95
N PRO A 207 -8.56 11.55 8.76
CA PRO A 207 -7.35 10.73 8.70
C PRO A 207 -7.65 9.24 8.78
N GLU A 208 -8.58 8.85 9.67
CA GLU A 208 -8.99 7.47 9.86
C GLU A 208 -9.64 6.88 8.60
N SER A 209 -10.43 7.67 7.87
CA SER A 209 -11.04 7.22 6.61
C SER A 209 -9.99 6.91 5.53
N PHE A 210 -8.93 7.73 5.46
CA PHE A 210 -7.83 7.50 4.53
C PHE A 210 -6.95 6.32 4.95
N LEU A 211 -6.68 6.17 6.25
CA LEU A 211 -5.96 5.01 6.79
C LEU A 211 -6.76 3.71 6.62
N ALA A 212 -8.09 3.76 6.72
CA ALA A 212 -8.94 2.61 6.42
C ALA A 212 -8.87 2.20 4.94
N THR A 213 -8.81 3.17 4.03
CA THR A 213 -8.58 2.92 2.59
C THR A 213 -7.20 2.31 2.37
N ALA A 214 -6.14 2.93 2.93
CA ALA A 214 -4.78 2.40 2.86
C ALA A 214 -4.72 0.94 3.33
N LYS A 215 -5.39 0.59 4.43
CA LYS A 215 -5.45 -0.80 4.92
C LYS A 215 -6.03 -1.76 3.88
N LYS A 216 -7.12 -1.39 3.21
CA LYS A 216 -7.75 -2.23 2.16
C LYS A 216 -6.77 -2.48 1.02
N ASP A 217 -6.06 -1.44 0.61
CA ASP A 217 -5.07 -1.54 -0.47
C ASP A 217 -3.87 -2.40 -0.04
N VAL A 218 -3.43 -2.33 1.23
CA VAL A 218 -2.38 -3.22 1.76
C VAL A 218 -2.82 -4.69 1.77
N VAL A 219 -4.09 -4.99 2.06
CA VAL A 219 -4.62 -6.36 1.98
C VAL A 219 -4.59 -6.87 0.54
N SER A 220 -5.02 -6.05 -0.42
CA SER A 220 -4.94 -6.40 -1.85
C SER A 220 -3.48 -6.58 -2.29
N MET A 221 -2.59 -5.67 -1.88
CA MET A 221 -1.16 -5.74 -2.14
C MET A 221 -0.55 -7.06 -1.62
N GLN A 222 -0.90 -7.48 -0.40
CA GLN A 222 -0.43 -8.75 0.16
C GLN A 222 -0.85 -9.94 -0.71
N LYS A 223 -2.10 -9.97 -1.19
CA LYS A 223 -2.57 -11.03 -2.09
C LYS A 223 -1.69 -11.14 -3.34
N PHE A 224 -1.32 -10.02 -3.96
CA PHE A 224 -0.43 -10.04 -5.13
C PHE A 224 1.01 -10.42 -4.75
N MET A 225 1.50 -10.05 -3.57
CA MET A 225 2.80 -10.56 -3.08
C MET A 225 2.78 -12.08 -2.91
N ASP A 226 1.68 -12.67 -2.46
CA ASP A 226 1.57 -14.12 -2.34
C ASP A 226 1.52 -14.80 -3.71
N GLN A 227 0.84 -14.20 -4.69
CA GLN A 227 0.84 -14.69 -6.07
C GLN A 227 2.23 -14.63 -6.71
N LEU A 228 2.95 -13.51 -6.54
CA LEU A 228 4.34 -13.37 -6.99
C LEU A 228 5.25 -14.41 -6.33
N ALA A 229 5.04 -14.74 -5.06
CA ALA A 229 5.81 -15.77 -4.37
C ALA A 229 5.59 -17.16 -4.99
N VAL A 230 4.34 -17.52 -5.31
CA VAL A 230 4.03 -18.77 -6.02
C VAL A 230 4.73 -18.82 -7.38
N GLN A 231 4.66 -17.74 -8.16
CA GLN A 231 5.30 -17.64 -9.48
C GLN A 231 6.84 -17.72 -9.41
N LEU A 232 7.44 -17.40 -8.26
CA LEU A 232 8.88 -17.48 -8.01
C LEU A 232 9.33 -18.76 -7.30
N SER A 233 8.39 -19.68 -7.03
CA SER A 233 8.58 -20.91 -6.27
C SER A 233 9.12 -20.67 -4.85
N LEU A 234 8.48 -19.75 -4.11
CA LEU A 234 8.83 -19.37 -2.73
C LEU A 234 7.80 -19.80 -1.68
#